data_AF-A0A4Y7XAR0-F1
#
_entry.id   AF-A0A4Y7XAR0-F1
#
_cell.length_a   1.000
_cell.length_b   1.000
_cell.length_c   1.000
_cell.angle_alpha   90.00
_cell.angle_beta   90.00
_cell.angle_gamma   90.00
#
_symmetry.space_group_name_H-M   'P 1'
#
loop_
_entity.id
_entity.type
_entity.pdbx_description
1 polymer ?
#
loop_
_entity_poly.entity_id
_entity_poly.type
_entity_poly.pdbx_seq_one_letter_code
_entity_poly.pdbx_strand_id
1 'polypeptide(L)'
;MSTMIKKASPAIGLGMLVSSITLTCTASQAAIINWQDNVPSATKPFGGNAAQLARLVDNDIMVYSHPAQTLTVPSKKGLLRYNNARFSSAAIIVPAKPEQVKQLLAQYSGYAGLFPTLTKATLLEQSGNITQMKYRIHMPVPIPVLSFNEDVIMQHQVSNNSIQTLIVDSPIQYGMGKFEWFPVDSNHTLVTLTQWGDLDKPKGFLVSTILKAIPEVKQGIPQSVDTFVLETLKRKFAPDGKLPTQGPRQLPYKKLQQDEIQLVQQLNARSGNPVMFIHRPVNMPYSNRAEPLQFVSTYATLRAPAARSTQVLGSPANFKNMFSQVSKVELKPLGKQVTEAAVTVKVGLGVIAIPFKINLRYYNEPQNRLYYQANGGDIEYMQGQMQFSPLANQQTFLSMTSAGKIGDNAPFLLKIGKSLPYSDLLPTVGGAPVFIYKANEYLSKNQSS
;
A
#
# COMPACT_ATOMS: atom_id res chain seq x y z
N MET A 1 60.14 27.42 64.28
CA MET A 1 60.76 28.70 63.87
C MET A 1 61.60 28.40 62.64
N SER A 2 61.21 28.91 61.46
CA SER A 2 62.02 29.03 60.23
C SER A 2 62.57 27.73 59.59
N THR A 3 62.58 27.48 58.29
CA THR A 3 62.11 28.11 57.05
C THR A 3 62.35 27.07 55.95
N MET A 4 61.41 26.99 55.01
CA MET A 4 61.56 26.78 53.55
C MET A 4 62.95 26.38 53.00
N ILE A 5 63.10 25.53 51.96
CA ILE A 5 62.75 25.79 50.55
C ILE A 5 62.89 24.48 49.73
N LYS A 6 61.91 24.25 48.83
CA LYS A 6 61.91 23.62 47.48
C LYS A 6 63.20 22.91 46.99
N LYS A 7 63.16 21.80 46.24
CA LYS A 7 62.52 21.64 44.90
C LYS A 7 62.83 20.23 44.32
N ALA A 8 61.96 19.78 43.40
CA ALA A 8 62.18 18.88 42.25
C ALA A 8 62.08 17.34 42.42
N SER A 9 61.03 16.81 41.77
CA SER A 9 60.81 15.46 41.19
C SER A 9 62.00 14.99 40.30
N PRO A 10 62.12 13.71 39.82
CA PRO A 10 61.03 12.75 39.56
C PRO A 10 61.35 11.26 39.81
N ALA A 11 60.32 10.42 39.65
CA ALA A 11 60.31 9.20 38.81
C ALA A 11 59.51 8.04 39.42
N ILE A 12 58.46 7.67 38.69
CA ILE A 12 58.12 6.31 38.23
C ILE A 12 57.99 5.23 39.33
N GLY A 13 56.73 4.80 39.55
CA GLY A 13 56.43 3.61 40.33
C GLY A 13 54.93 3.29 40.33
N LEU A 14 54.48 2.68 39.25
CA LEU A 14 53.12 2.18 39.02
C LEU A 14 52.78 1.07 40.03
N GLY A 15 51.63 1.17 40.72
CA GLY A 15 51.16 0.16 41.67
C GLY A 15 49.66 0.24 41.91
N MET A 16 48.91 -0.43 41.03
CA MET A 16 47.51 -0.87 41.06
C MET A 16 46.55 -0.35 42.16
N LEU A 17 45.51 0.37 41.73
CA LEU A 17 44.23 0.49 42.45
C LEU A 17 43.14 -0.17 41.60
N VAL A 18 42.63 -1.29 42.10
CA VAL A 18 41.43 -1.97 41.59
C VAL A 18 40.23 -1.08 41.88
N SER A 19 39.67 -0.43 40.85
CA SER A 19 38.34 0.19 40.92
C SER A 19 37.32 -0.74 40.31
N SER A 20 36.45 -1.27 41.15
CA SER A 20 35.25 -2.00 40.78
C SER A 20 34.29 -1.07 40.03
N ILE A 21 34.30 -1.16 38.70
CA ILE A 21 33.27 -0.56 37.85
C ILE A 21 32.03 -1.45 37.98
N THR A 22 31.07 -1.05 38.82
CA THR A 22 29.71 -1.54 38.72
C THR A 22 29.12 -1.03 37.41
N LEU A 23 29.22 -1.87 36.38
CA LEU A 23 28.41 -1.75 35.16
C LEU A 23 26.94 -1.86 35.57
N THR A 24 26.32 -0.71 35.85
CA THR A 24 24.88 -0.58 35.79
C THR A 24 24.50 -0.74 34.32
N CYS A 25 24.23 -1.99 33.91
CA CYS A 25 23.43 -2.24 32.73
C CYS A 25 22.09 -1.53 32.97
N THR A 26 21.92 -0.35 32.39
CA THR A 26 20.61 0.21 32.14
C THR A 26 19.96 -0.71 31.11
N ALA A 27 19.39 -1.82 31.58
CA ALA A 27 18.40 -2.55 30.84
C ALA A 27 17.28 -1.56 30.58
N SER A 28 17.27 -0.95 29.39
CA SER A 28 16.12 -0.20 28.91
C SER A 28 14.97 -1.21 28.81
N GLN A 29 14.19 -1.33 29.89
CA GLN A 29 12.99 -2.15 29.91
C GLN A 29 12.05 -1.58 28.85
N ALA A 30 11.55 -2.45 27.99
CA ALA A 30 10.55 -2.12 27.00
C ALA A 30 9.24 -1.72 27.73
N ALA A 31 9.01 -0.42 27.91
CA ALA A 31 7.81 0.05 28.61
C ALA A 31 6.56 -0.09 27.72
N ILE A 32 5.52 -0.73 28.26
CA ILE A 32 4.21 -0.81 27.62
C ILE A 32 3.53 0.57 27.63
N ILE A 33 3.04 0.97 26.46
CA ILE A 33 2.26 2.20 26.30
C ILE A 33 0.79 1.86 26.48
N ASN A 34 0.13 2.31 27.56
CA ASN A 34 -1.32 2.16 27.66
C ASN A 34 -2.01 3.10 26.66
N TRP A 35 -2.96 2.58 25.87
CA TRP A 35 -3.72 3.40 24.93
C TRP A 35 -5.16 2.95 24.78
N GLN A 36 -6.00 3.88 24.33
CA GLN A 36 -7.36 3.58 23.90
C GLN A 36 -7.38 3.45 22.38
N ASP A 37 -7.99 2.37 21.91
CA ASP A 37 -8.21 2.12 20.49
C ASP A 37 -9.19 3.14 19.89
N ASN A 38 -8.72 3.86 18.88
CA ASN A 38 -9.50 4.81 18.08
C ASN A 38 -9.46 4.48 16.58
N VAL A 39 -8.94 3.29 16.23
CA VAL A 39 -8.98 2.80 14.85
C VAL A 39 -10.42 2.44 14.53
N PRO A 40 -11.03 2.98 13.45
CA PRO A 40 -12.41 2.63 13.11
C PRO A 40 -12.51 1.14 12.74
N SER A 41 -13.62 0.51 13.08
CA SER A 41 -13.90 -0.84 12.56
C SER A 41 -14.03 -0.78 11.03
N ALA A 42 -13.51 -1.79 10.33
CA ALA A 42 -13.72 -1.94 8.90
C ALA A 42 -15.22 -1.94 8.55
N THR A 43 -16.05 -2.52 9.42
CA THR A 43 -17.51 -2.62 9.19
C THR A 43 -18.26 -1.31 9.42
N LYS A 44 -17.62 -0.26 9.95
CA LYS A 44 -18.28 1.02 10.30
C LYS A 44 -19.03 1.68 9.13
N PRO A 45 -18.48 1.78 7.90
CA PRO A 45 -19.22 2.35 6.76
C PRO A 45 -20.45 1.54 6.35
N PHE A 46 -20.53 0.27 6.77
CA PHE A 46 -21.60 -0.68 6.50
C PHE A 46 -22.56 -0.79 7.70
N GLY A 47 -22.59 0.21 8.58
CA GLY A 47 -23.44 0.20 9.78
C GLY A 47 -23.09 -0.91 10.78
N GLY A 48 -21.85 -1.41 10.76
CA GLY A 48 -21.43 -2.56 11.57
C GLY A 48 -21.79 -3.92 10.97
N ASN A 49 -22.39 -3.96 9.78
CA ASN A 49 -22.84 -5.19 9.14
C ASN A 49 -21.69 -5.89 8.40
N ALA A 50 -21.04 -6.83 9.08
CA ALA A 50 -19.99 -7.67 8.51
C ALA A 50 -20.47 -8.49 7.30
N ALA A 51 -21.72 -8.95 7.28
CA ALA A 51 -22.26 -9.73 6.16
C ALA A 51 -22.41 -8.89 4.87
N GLN A 52 -22.73 -7.60 5.01
CA GLN A 52 -22.77 -6.68 3.86
C GLN A 52 -21.36 -6.46 3.28
N LEU A 53 -20.35 -6.28 4.13
CA LEU A 53 -18.96 -6.21 3.70
C LEU A 53 -18.51 -7.53 3.05
N ALA A 54 -18.80 -8.67 3.66
CA ALA A 54 -18.47 -9.99 3.13
C ALA A 54 -19.06 -10.23 1.72
N ARG A 55 -20.33 -9.85 1.50
CA ARG A 55 -20.97 -9.95 0.18
C ARG A 55 -20.23 -9.15 -0.89
N LEU A 56 -19.83 -7.93 -0.56
CA LEU A 56 -19.13 -7.05 -1.49
C LEU A 56 -17.69 -7.55 -1.78
N VAL A 57 -17.01 -8.08 -0.76
CA VAL A 57 -15.70 -8.74 -0.90
C VAL A 57 -15.79 -9.94 -1.84
N ASP A 58 -16.75 -10.84 -1.59
CA ASP A 58 -16.90 -12.11 -2.30
C ASP A 58 -15.55 -12.86 -2.38
N ASN A 59 -15.01 -13.07 -3.59
CA ASN A 59 -13.75 -13.79 -3.80
C ASN A 59 -12.53 -12.89 -3.98
N ASP A 60 -12.67 -11.57 -3.88
CA ASP A 60 -11.61 -10.59 -4.12
C ASP A 60 -10.91 -10.16 -2.81
N ILE A 61 -9.92 -9.28 -2.90
CA ILE A 61 -9.54 -8.41 -1.77
C ILE A 61 -10.18 -7.06 -2.02
N MET A 62 -11.07 -6.63 -1.13
CA MET A 62 -11.63 -5.28 -1.21
C MET A 62 -10.74 -4.30 -0.45
N VAL A 63 -10.49 -3.12 -0.99
CA VAL A 63 -9.78 -2.02 -0.33
C VAL A 63 -10.57 -0.73 -0.46
N TYR A 64 -10.71 0.03 0.62
CA TYR A 64 -11.40 1.31 0.66
C TYR A 64 -10.83 2.19 1.76
N SER A 65 -11.15 3.48 1.75
CA SER A 65 -10.69 4.42 2.78
C SER A 65 -11.83 4.94 3.64
N HIS A 66 -11.50 5.29 4.87
CA HIS A 66 -12.38 6.00 5.81
C HIS A 66 -12.34 7.51 5.55
N PRO A 67 -13.37 8.26 5.99
CA PRO A 67 -13.30 9.72 5.99
C PRO A 67 -12.13 10.22 6.85
N ALA A 68 -11.65 11.42 6.52
CA ALA A 68 -10.68 12.11 7.35
C ALA A 68 -11.24 12.32 8.77
N GLN A 69 -10.39 12.08 9.77
CA GLN A 69 -10.75 12.29 11.17
C GLN A 69 -9.59 12.85 11.98
N THR A 70 -9.93 13.44 13.12
CA THR A 70 -8.93 13.75 14.14
C THR A 70 -8.47 12.46 14.79
N LEU A 71 -7.17 12.31 14.97
CA LEU A 71 -6.54 11.14 15.59
C LEU A 71 -5.57 11.60 16.67
N THR A 72 -5.64 10.94 17.82
CA THR A 72 -4.63 11.08 18.88
C THR A 72 -3.81 9.80 18.95
N VAL A 73 -2.49 9.93 18.85
CA VAL A 73 -1.56 8.79 18.82
C VAL A 73 -0.61 8.91 20.02
N PRO A 74 -0.61 7.94 20.95
CA PRO A 74 0.38 7.92 22.01
C PRO A 74 1.74 7.49 21.46
N SER A 75 2.79 8.12 21.99
CA SER A 75 4.17 7.83 21.63
C SER A 75 5.06 7.89 22.87
N LYS A 76 6.31 7.44 22.74
CA LYS A 76 7.34 7.63 23.78
C LYS A 76 7.59 9.10 24.14
N LYS A 77 7.20 10.05 23.26
CA LYS A 77 7.35 11.50 23.46
C LYS A 77 6.06 12.17 23.96
N GLY A 78 5.03 11.40 24.29
CA GLY A 78 3.71 11.90 24.68
C GLY A 78 2.66 11.74 23.57
N LEU A 79 1.51 12.40 23.75
CA LEU A 79 0.36 12.33 22.84
C LEU A 79 0.56 13.26 21.64
N LEU A 80 0.38 12.72 20.43
CA LEU A 80 0.41 13.45 19.18
C LEU A 80 -0.99 13.60 18.62
N ARG A 81 -1.29 14.74 18.00
CA ARG A 81 -2.60 15.02 17.39
C ARG A 81 -2.46 15.24 15.89
N TYR A 82 -3.31 14.56 15.13
CA TYR A 82 -3.45 14.69 13.68
C TYR A 82 -4.88 15.11 13.36
N ASN A 83 -5.08 16.13 12.53
CA ASN A 83 -6.41 16.65 12.23
C ASN A 83 -7.04 16.08 10.94
N ASN A 84 -6.26 15.36 10.13
CA ASN A 84 -6.68 14.85 8.82
C ASN A 84 -6.15 13.42 8.58
N ALA A 85 -6.22 12.57 9.61
CA ALA A 85 -5.82 11.18 9.48
C ALA A 85 -6.88 10.42 8.67
N ARG A 86 -6.45 9.63 7.69
CA ARG A 86 -7.32 8.80 6.85
C ARG A 86 -6.89 7.35 6.97
N PHE A 87 -7.75 6.53 7.54
CA PHE A 87 -7.52 5.09 7.63
C PHE A 87 -7.86 4.44 6.29
N SER A 88 -7.07 3.45 5.91
CA SER A 88 -7.39 2.51 4.84
C SER A 88 -7.87 1.21 5.48
N SER A 89 -8.85 0.58 4.86
CA SER A 89 -9.30 -0.76 5.22
C SER A 89 -9.19 -1.67 4.02
N ALA A 90 -8.82 -2.92 4.28
CA ALA A 90 -9.01 -4.00 3.35
C ALA A 90 -9.72 -5.19 4.00
N ALA A 91 -10.33 -6.03 3.17
CA ALA A 91 -11.09 -7.18 3.60
C ALA A 91 -10.94 -8.37 2.64
N ILE A 92 -10.88 -9.58 3.20
CA ILE A 92 -10.85 -10.86 2.50
C ILE A 92 -11.78 -11.86 3.18
N ILE A 93 -12.27 -12.84 2.43
CA ILE A 93 -12.87 -14.05 3.00
C ILE A 93 -11.85 -15.18 2.90
N VAL A 94 -11.66 -15.90 4.01
CA VAL A 94 -10.77 -17.08 4.08
C VAL A 94 -11.56 -18.34 4.46
N PRO A 95 -11.20 -19.51 3.92
CA PRO A 95 -11.83 -20.79 4.26
C PRO A 95 -11.29 -21.34 5.59
N ALA A 96 -11.52 -20.59 6.67
CA ALA A 96 -11.15 -20.97 8.03
C ALA A 96 -12.20 -20.47 9.01
N LYS A 97 -12.27 -21.13 10.17
CA LYS A 97 -13.10 -20.70 11.30
C LYS A 97 -12.48 -19.50 12.03
N PRO A 98 -13.27 -18.65 12.71
CA PRO A 98 -12.78 -17.50 13.46
C PRO A 98 -11.64 -17.84 14.45
N GLU A 99 -11.70 -19.01 15.08
CA GLU A 99 -10.70 -19.47 16.05
C GLU A 99 -9.35 -19.74 15.38
N GLN A 100 -9.36 -20.30 14.16
CA GLN A 100 -8.14 -20.56 13.38
C GLN A 100 -7.51 -19.25 12.91
N VAL A 101 -8.33 -18.28 12.51
CA VAL A 101 -7.86 -16.93 12.16
C VAL A 101 -7.25 -16.24 13.38
N LYS A 102 -7.94 -16.26 14.52
CA LYS A 102 -7.43 -15.71 15.78
C LYS A 102 -6.10 -16.35 16.17
N GLN A 103 -5.99 -17.67 16.08
CA GLN A 103 -4.78 -18.41 16.42
C GLN A 103 -3.59 -17.98 15.54
N LEU A 104 -3.80 -17.86 14.23
CA LEU A 104 -2.76 -17.41 13.30
C LEU A 104 -2.31 -15.98 13.61
N LEU A 105 -3.27 -15.06 13.78
CA LEU A 105 -2.96 -13.64 13.98
C LEU A 105 -2.40 -13.33 15.38
N ALA A 106 -2.75 -14.10 16.41
CA ALA A 106 -2.20 -13.92 17.75
C ALA A 106 -0.79 -14.53 17.91
N GLN A 107 -0.32 -15.34 16.94
CA GLN A 107 1.01 -15.96 16.97
C GLN A 107 2.07 -15.03 16.38
N TYR A 108 2.37 -13.92 17.07
CA TYR A 108 3.26 -12.87 16.56
C TYR A 108 4.66 -13.34 16.17
N SER A 109 5.26 -14.29 16.90
CA SER A 109 6.56 -14.86 16.53
C SER A 109 6.53 -15.60 15.19
N GLY A 110 5.36 -16.15 14.81
CA GLY A 110 5.12 -16.81 13.52
C GLY A 110 4.96 -15.85 12.35
N TYR A 111 4.97 -14.53 12.59
CA TYR A 111 4.95 -13.54 11.51
C TYR A 111 6.22 -13.59 10.66
N ALA A 112 7.35 -14.00 11.26
CA ALA A 112 8.55 -14.33 10.52
C ALA A 112 8.31 -15.61 9.73
N GLY A 113 8.43 -15.53 8.39
CA GLY A 113 8.08 -16.62 7.49
C GLY A 113 6.62 -16.64 7.03
N LEU A 114 5.69 -15.95 7.73
CA LEU A 114 4.37 -15.66 7.18
C LEU A 114 4.45 -14.50 6.18
N PHE A 115 4.98 -13.35 6.62
CA PHE A 115 5.10 -12.17 5.77
C PHE A 115 6.44 -12.17 5.01
N PRO A 116 6.45 -12.10 3.66
CA PRO A 116 7.65 -12.34 2.85
C PRO A 116 8.87 -11.46 3.17
N THR A 117 8.67 -10.26 3.72
CA THR A 117 9.75 -9.31 4.04
C THR A 117 10.17 -9.34 5.52
N LEU A 118 9.43 -10.06 6.37
CA LEU A 118 9.66 -10.10 7.80
C LEU A 118 10.56 -11.30 8.13
N THR A 119 11.80 -11.00 8.52
CA THR A 119 12.86 -12.01 8.72
C THR A 119 13.05 -12.40 10.18
N LYS A 120 12.61 -11.57 11.13
CA LYS A 120 12.69 -11.86 12.56
C LYS A 120 11.52 -11.23 13.30
N ALA A 121 10.97 -11.96 14.26
CA ALA A 121 9.99 -11.47 15.22
C ALA A 121 10.48 -11.84 16.63
N THR A 122 10.63 -10.85 17.51
CA THR A 122 11.17 -11.02 18.87
C THR A 122 10.21 -10.41 19.86
N LEU A 123 9.78 -11.19 20.85
CA LEU A 123 9.02 -10.66 21.99
C LEU A 123 9.92 -9.74 22.81
N LEU A 124 9.45 -8.52 23.08
CA LEU A 124 10.14 -7.58 23.97
C LEU A 124 9.52 -7.58 25.36
N GLU A 125 8.19 -7.50 25.44
CA GLU A 125 7.45 -7.38 26.70
C GLU A 125 6.02 -7.91 26.53
N GLN A 126 5.42 -8.45 27.59
CA GLN A 126 4.03 -8.89 27.58
C GLN A 126 3.38 -8.58 28.94
N SER A 127 2.21 -7.93 28.90
CA SER A 127 1.39 -7.70 30.09
C SER A 127 -0.08 -7.88 29.76
N GLY A 128 -0.71 -8.89 30.37
CA GLY A 128 -2.10 -9.25 30.09
C GLY A 128 -2.33 -9.55 28.61
N ASN A 129 -3.27 -8.83 27.99
CA ASN A 129 -3.59 -8.94 26.58
C ASN A 129 -2.74 -8.04 25.66
N ILE A 130 -1.73 -7.36 26.20
CA ILE A 130 -0.82 -6.48 25.46
C ILE A 130 0.53 -7.16 25.27
N THR A 131 1.05 -7.15 24.04
CA THR A 131 2.34 -7.73 23.67
C THR A 131 3.14 -6.75 22.83
N GLN A 132 4.36 -6.44 23.24
CA GLN A 132 5.28 -5.62 22.47
C GLN A 132 6.27 -6.51 21.72
N MET A 133 6.33 -6.34 20.40
CA MET A 133 7.12 -7.15 19.48
C MET A 133 8.10 -6.27 18.72
N LYS A 134 9.32 -6.77 18.53
CA LYS A 134 10.31 -6.22 17.61
C LYS A 134 10.35 -7.10 16.35
N TYR A 135 10.01 -6.50 15.22
CA TYR A 135 10.08 -7.13 13.91
C TYR A 135 11.28 -6.59 13.14
N ARG A 136 11.94 -7.45 12.37
CA ARG A 136 12.96 -7.04 11.39
C ARG A 136 12.44 -7.25 9.98
N ILE A 137 12.34 -6.14 9.25
CA ILE A 137 11.90 -6.13 7.86
C ILE A 137 13.14 -5.98 6.97
N HIS A 138 13.37 -6.96 6.11
CA HIS A 138 14.50 -6.97 5.20
C HIS A 138 14.02 -7.22 3.77
N MET A 139 14.31 -6.26 2.89
CA MET A 139 14.04 -6.32 1.46
C MET A 139 15.36 -6.06 0.74
N PRO A 140 16.14 -7.12 0.47
CA PRO A 140 17.39 -6.97 -0.23
C PRO A 140 17.11 -6.55 -1.67
N VAL A 141 17.85 -5.57 -2.15
CA VAL A 141 17.88 -5.22 -3.57
C VAL A 141 19.33 -5.16 -4.06
N PRO A 142 19.59 -5.35 -5.37
CA PRO A 142 20.94 -5.37 -5.92
C PRO A 142 21.82 -4.15 -5.59
N ILE A 143 21.21 -3.00 -5.27
CA ILE A 143 21.90 -1.79 -4.84
C ILE A 143 21.78 -1.67 -3.31
N PRO A 144 22.87 -1.88 -2.53
CA PRO A 144 22.79 -1.92 -1.07
C PRO A 144 22.17 -0.68 -0.42
N VAL A 145 22.46 0.54 -0.94
CA VAL A 145 21.89 1.79 -0.42
C VAL A 145 20.36 1.90 -0.63
N LEU A 146 19.79 1.07 -1.51
CA LEU A 146 18.36 0.98 -1.75
C LEU A 146 17.71 -0.22 -1.04
N SER A 147 18.49 -1.02 -0.30
CA SER A 147 17.95 -2.14 0.48
C SER A 147 17.25 -1.61 1.73
N PHE A 148 16.06 -2.14 2.01
CA PHE A 148 15.34 -1.83 3.23
C PHE A 148 15.72 -2.86 4.29
N ASN A 149 16.24 -2.44 5.44
CA ASN A 149 16.68 -3.34 6.49
C ASN A 149 16.47 -2.70 7.87
N GLU A 150 15.22 -2.71 8.32
CA GLU A 150 14.77 -1.86 9.41
C GLU A 150 14.14 -2.70 10.52
N ASP A 151 14.37 -2.27 11.75
CA ASP A 151 13.66 -2.80 12.90
C ASP A 151 12.41 -1.96 13.16
N VAL A 152 11.29 -2.62 13.42
CA VAL A 152 10.01 -1.99 13.75
C VAL A 152 9.52 -2.56 15.07
N ILE A 153 9.25 -1.69 16.04
CA ILE A 153 8.65 -2.06 17.31
C ILE A 153 7.16 -1.74 17.24
N MET A 154 6.35 -2.78 17.42
CA MET A 154 4.89 -2.65 17.50
C MET A 154 4.39 -3.19 18.82
N GLN A 155 3.29 -2.63 19.29
CA GLN A 155 2.56 -3.13 20.44
C GLN A 155 1.18 -3.57 19.99
N HIS A 156 0.83 -4.81 20.29
CA HIS A 156 -0.43 -5.44 19.93
C HIS A 156 -1.29 -5.61 21.18
N GLN A 157 -2.60 -5.40 21.05
CA GLN A 157 -3.58 -5.68 22.08
C GLN A 157 -4.64 -6.63 21.50
N VAL A 158 -4.82 -7.78 22.12
CA VAL A 158 -5.78 -8.81 21.67
C VAL A 158 -7.12 -8.62 22.38
N SER A 159 -8.21 -8.69 21.61
CA SER A 159 -9.58 -8.75 22.10
C SER A 159 -10.28 -10.02 21.59
N ASN A 160 -11.60 -10.13 21.77
CA ASN A 160 -12.36 -11.32 21.37
C ASN A 160 -12.27 -11.60 19.86
N ASN A 161 -12.48 -10.57 19.04
CA ASN A 161 -12.54 -10.66 17.58
C ASN A 161 -11.63 -9.64 16.86
N SER A 162 -10.64 -9.09 17.57
CA SER A 162 -9.74 -8.09 17.01
C SER A 162 -8.34 -8.13 17.62
N ILE A 163 -7.37 -7.59 16.87
CA ILE A 163 -6.04 -7.24 17.37
C ILE A 163 -5.76 -5.79 17.00
N GLN A 164 -5.68 -4.92 18.00
CA GLN A 164 -5.21 -3.55 17.82
C GLN A 164 -3.69 -3.52 17.78
N THR A 165 -3.12 -2.60 17.00
CA THR A 165 -1.68 -2.42 16.87
C THR A 165 -1.32 -0.94 16.94
N LEU A 166 -0.29 -0.63 17.71
CA LEU A 166 0.35 0.68 17.78
C LEU A 166 1.82 0.55 17.34
N ILE A 167 2.26 1.40 16.42
CA ILE A 167 3.68 1.54 16.10
C ILE A 167 4.36 2.34 17.22
N VAL A 168 5.33 1.72 17.88
CA VAL A 168 6.10 2.31 18.98
C VAL A 168 7.40 2.94 18.46
N ASP A 169 8.05 2.29 17.49
CA ASP A 169 9.23 2.82 16.78
C ASP A 169 9.35 2.19 15.39
N SER A 170 9.67 3.01 14.38
CA SER A 170 9.68 2.63 12.96
C SER A 170 10.22 3.77 12.09
N PRO A 171 10.72 3.48 10.87
CA PRO A 171 10.93 4.48 9.84
C PRO A 171 9.67 5.32 9.55
N ILE A 172 8.49 4.70 9.53
CA ILE A 172 7.20 5.41 9.54
C ILE A 172 6.81 5.58 11.01
N GLN A 173 7.19 6.72 11.59
CA GLN A 173 7.31 6.90 13.04
C GLN A 173 6.05 6.57 13.84
N TYR A 174 4.88 6.85 13.27
CA TYR A 174 3.60 6.74 13.95
C TYR A 174 2.64 6.00 13.05
N GLY A 175 1.87 5.11 13.65
CA GLY A 175 0.84 4.37 12.94
C GLY A 175 0.03 3.52 13.89
N MET A 176 -1.18 3.21 13.45
CA MET A 176 -2.14 2.42 14.20
C MET A 176 -2.83 1.47 13.24
N GLY A 177 -3.11 0.27 13.70
CA GLY A 177 -3.74 -0.79 12.92
C GLY A 177 -4.75 -1.58 13.74
N LYS A 178 -5.67 -2.23 13.05
CA LYS A 178 -6.65 -3.13 13.66
C LYS A 178 -6.94 -4.27 12.70
N PHE A 179 -6.64 -5.49 13.12
CA PHE A 179 -7.27 -6.66 12.54
C PHE A 179 -8.63 -6.90 13.21
N GLU A 180 -9.61 -7.32 12.42
CA GLU A 180 -10.89 -7.85 12.92
C GLU A 180 -11.25 -9.09 12.12
N TRP A 181 -11.99 -10.00 12.74
CA TRP A 181 -12.51 -11.19 12.07
C TRP A 181 -13.96 -11.48 12.46
N PHE A 182 -14.76 -11.90 11.47
CA PHE A 182 -16.19 -12.13 11.62
C PHE A 182 -16.59 -13.43 10.92
N PRO A 183 -17.39 -14.31 11.54
CA PRO A 183 -17.91 -15.49 10.86
C PRO A 183 -18.80 -15.07 9.68
N VAL A 184 -18.58 -15.69 8.52
CA VAL A 184 -19.47 -15.57 7.34
C VAL A 184 -20.44 -16.75 7.33
N ASP A 185 -19.89 -17.95 7.54
CA ASP A 185 -20.63 -19.20 7.76
C ASP A 185 -19.82 -20.14 8.68
N SER A 186 -20.17 -21.43 8.73
CA SER A 186 -19.51 -22.41 9.59
C SER A 186 -18.03 -22.67 9.29
N ASN A 187 -17.55 -22.33 8.09
CA ASN A 187 -16.20 -22.64 7.60
C ASN A 187 -15.49 -21.43 6.97
N HIS A 188 -16.15 -20.29 6.82
CA HIS A 188 -15.57 -19.08 6.24
C HIS A 188 -15.57 -17.92 7.23
N THR A 189 -14.49 -17.15 7.21
CA THR A 189 -14.30 -15.97 8.05
C THR A 189 -13.93 -14.77 7.19
N LEU A 190 -14.63 -13.65 7.40
CA LEU A 190 -14.24 -12.34 6.91
C LEU A 190 -13.10 -11.83 7.79
N VAL A 191 -11.95 -11.54 7.20
CA VAL A 191 -10.79 -10.95 7.87
C VAL A 191 -10.57 -9.56 7.31
N THR A 192 -10.45 -8.57 8.19
CA THR A 192 -10.24 -7.18 7.80
C THR A 192 -8.99 -6.62 8.46
N LEU A 193 -8.31 -5.71 7.77
CA LEU A 193 -7.24 -4.89 8.30
C LEU A 193 -7.62 -3.43 8.09
N THR A 194 -7.60 -2.62 9.14
CA THR A 194 -7.74 -1.16 9.06
C THR A 194 -6.48 -0.51 9.61
N GLN A 195 -5.82 0.37 8.85
CA GLN A 195 -4.59 1.00 9.29
C GLN A 195 -4.43 2.46 8.84
N TRP A 196 -3.57 3.16 9.56
CA TRP A 196 -3.06 4.49 9.21
C TRP A 196 -1.59 4.60 9.65
N GLY A 197 -0.80 5.36 8.90
CA GLY A 197 0.57 5.70 9.24
C GLY A 197 0.93 7.12 8.82
N ASP A 198 1.81 7.77 9.58
CA ASP A 198 2.31 9.13 9.29
C ASP A 198 3.38 9.07 8.20
N LEU A 199 2.96 9.35 6.96
CA LEU A 199 3.84 9.45 5.79
C LEU A 199 4.40 10.87 5.58
N ASP A 200 4.08 11.83 6.45
CA ASP A 200 4.54 13.22 6.31
C ASP A 200 5.88 13.45 7.02
N LYS A 201 6.20 12.65 8.03
CA LYS A 201 7.44 12.74 8.79
C LYS A 201 8.22 11.41 8.83
N PRO A 202 8.52 10.79 7.67
CA PRO A 202 9.30 9.56 7.64
C PRO A 202 10.72 9.77 8.21
N LYS A 203 11.28 8.72 8.80
CA LYS A 203 12.71 8.59 9.12
C LYS A 203 13.36 7.68 8.08
N GLY A 204 14.68 7.74 8.02
CA GLY A 204 15.48 6.90 7.13
C GLY A 204 15.63 7.50 5.74
N PHE A 205 16.80 7.29 5.15
CA PHE A 205 17.19 7.89 3.88
C PHE A 205 16.24 7.47 2.73
N LEU A 206 15.97 6.17 2.59
CA LEU A 206 15.23 5.63 1.45
C LEU A 206 13.77 6.10 1.42
N VAL A 207 13.02 5.89 2.51
CA VAL A 207 11.61 6.28 2.62
C VAL A 207 11.45 7.79 2.44
N SER A 208 12.31 8.59 3.09
CA SER A 208 12.29 10.05 2.95
C SER A 208 12.61 10.50 1.52
N THR A 209 13.55 9.85 0.84
CA THR A 209 13.93 10.19 -0.54
C THR A 209 12.80 9.90 -1.52
N ILE A 210 12.17 8.72 -1.41
CA ILE A 210 11.03 8.33 -2.28
C ILE A 210 9.85 9.28 -2.07
N LEU A 211 9.47 9.56 -0.82
CA LEU A 211 8.31 10.41 -0.51
C LEU A 211 8.52 11.89 -0.87
N LYS A 212 9.77 12.36 -0.94
CA LYS A 212 10.11 13.69 -1.48
C LYS A 212 10.10 13.72 -3.00
N ALA A 213 10.57 12.65 -3.63
CA ALA A 213 10.64 12.53 -5.09
C ALA A 213 9.28 12.41 -5.76
N ILE A 214 8.37 11.64 -5.16
CA ILE A 214 7.04 11.36 -5.70
C ILE A 214 6.03 11.48 -4.54
N PRO A 215 5.71 12.69 -4.06
CA PRO A 215 4.85 12.89 -2.89
C PRO A 215 3.45 12.28 -3.06
N GLU A 216 2.95 12.18 -4.28
CA GLU A 216 1.64 11.59 -4.59
C GLU A 216 1.56 10.10 -4.25
N VAL A 217 2.66 9.35 -4.17
CA VAL A 217 2.62 7.92 -3.77
C VAL A 217 2.04 7.70 -2.38
N LYS A 218 2.02 8.74 -1.53
CA LYS A 218 1.31 8.72 -0.24
C LYS A 218 -0.16 8.31 -0.38
N GLN A 219 -0.78 8.58 -1.53
CA GLN A 219 -2.17 8.19 -1.80
C GLN A 219 -2.35 6.68 -1.99
N GLY A 220 -1.29 5.94 -2.33
CA GLY A 220 -1.35 4.51 -2.66
C GLY A 220 -0.64 3.59 -1.65
N ILE A 221 0.24 4.14 -0.79
CA ILE A 221 0.99 3.34 0.19
C ILE A 221 0.05 2.58 1.15
N PRO A 222 -0.93 3.22 1.83
CA PRO A 222 -1.80 2.51 2.79
C PRO A 222 -2.52 1.32 2.15
N GLN A 223 -3.07 1.50 0.95
CA GLN A 223 -3.79 0.46 0.21
C GLN A 223 -2.86 -0.66 -0.24
N SER A 224 -1.61 -0.33 -0.58
CA SER A 224 -0.59 -1.32 -0.95
C SER A 224 -0.15 -2.16 0.24
N VAL A 225 0.03 -1.55 1.42
CA VAL A 225 0.36 -2.28 2.66
C VAL A 225 -0.82 -3.19 3.05
N ASP A 226 -2.05 -2.67 3.02
CA ASP A 226 -3.25 -3.46 3.30
C ASP A 226 -3.34 -4.68 2.39
N THR A 227 -3.15 -4.47 1.09
CA THR A 227 -3.19 -5.54 0.10
C THR A 227 -2.06 -6.54 0.30
N PHE A 228 -0.83 -6.08 0.55
CA PHE A 228 0.31 -6.97 0.82
C PHE A 228 0.02 -7.91 1.99
N VAL A 229 -0.53 -7.37 3.09
CA VAL A 229 -0.84 -8.14 4.28
C VAL A 229 -1.97 -9.14 4.02
N LEU A 230 -3.08 -8.70 3.42
CA LEU A 230 -4.22 -9.58 3.21
C LEU A 230 -4.02 -10.58 2.06
N GLU A 231 -3.25 -10.25 1.02
CA GLU A 231 -2.84 -11.21 -0.01
C GLU A 231 -2.02 -12.34 0.61
N THR A 232 -1.10 -12.01 1.53
CA THR A 232 -0.32 -13.01 2.27
C THR A 232 -1.22 -13.92 3.11
N LEU A 233 -2.17 -13.36 3.86
CA LEU A 233 -3.12 -14.16 4.64
C LEU A 233 -4.02 -15.02 3.74
N LYS A 234 -4.51 -14.46 2.64
CA LYS A 234 -5.34 -15.17 1.66
C LYS A 234 -4.59 -16.35 1.06
N ARG A 235 -3.33 -16.19 0.68
CA ARG A 235 -2.48 -17.30 0.19
C ARG A 235 -2.16 -18.32 1.27
N LYS A 236 -2.05 -17.92 2.53
CA LYS A 236 -1.83 -18.84 3.65
C LYS A 236 -3.03 -19.78 3.86
N PHE A 237 -4.25 -19.26 3.80
CA PHE A 237 -5.47 -20.04 4.02
C PHE A 237 -6.01 -20.70 2.74
N ALA A 238 -5.81 -20.07 1.60
CA ALA A 238 -6.27 -20.54 0.29
C ALA A 238 -5.17 -20.31 -0.77
N PRO A 239 -4.12 -21.15 -0.77
CA PRO A 239 -3.04 -21.09 -1.76
C PRO A 239 -3.59 -21.07 -3.18
N ASP A 240 -2.90 -20.37 -4.07
CA ASP A 240 -3.30 -20.33 -5.47
C ASP A 240 -3.25 -21.74 -6.09
N GLY A 241 -4.35 -22.14 -6.72
CA GLY A 241 -4.42 -23.34 -7.53
C GLY A 241 -3.95 -23.09 -8.97
N LYS A 242 -4.43 -23.91 -9.91
CA LYS A 242 -4.20 -23.69 -11.34
C LYS A 242 -4.86 -22.37 -11.78
N LEU A 243 -4.07 -21.48 -12.38
CA LEU A 243 -4.57 -20.21 -12.86
C LEU A 243 -5.53 -20.41 -14.05
N PRO A 244 -6.72 -19.79 -14.04
CA PRO A 244 -7.62 -19.81 -15.19
C PRO A 244 -6.99 -19.01 -16.34
N THR A 245 -7.23 -19.46 -17.58
CA THR A 245 -6.76 -18.75 -18.78
C THR A 245 -7.91 -17.94 -19.36
N GLN A 246 -7.68 -16.66 -19.62
CA GLN A 246 -8.66 -15.76 -20.20
C GLN A 246 -8.53 -15.70 -21.73
N GLY A 247 -9.61 -15.35 -22.41
CA GLY A 247 -9.56 -15.00 -23.83
C GLY A 247 -8.87 -13.64 -24.07
N PRO A 248 -8.47 -13.33 -25.31
CA PRO A 248 -7.94 -12.01 -25.65
C PRO A 248 -8.90 -10.89 -25.24
N ARG A 249 -8.39 -9.87 -24.54
CA ARG A 249 -9.15 -8.71 -23.99
C ARG A 249 -10.29 -9.06 -23.02
N GLN A 250 -10.37 -10.30 -22.53
CA GLN A 250 -11.32 -10.68 -21.48
C GLN A 250 -10.68 -10.47 -20.12
N LEU A 251 -10.79 -9.25 -19.59
CA LEU A 251 -10.22 -8.91 -18.29
C LEU A 251 -11.14 -9.41 -17.15
N PRO A 252 -10.60 -9.92 -16.04
CA PRO A 252 -11.37 -10.09 -14.81
C PRO A 252 -12.01 -8.76 -14.41
N TYR A 253 -13.27 -8.78 -13.99
CA TYR A 253 -13.99 -7.55 -13.66
C TYR A 253 -14.94 -7.79 -12.49
N LYS A 254 -14.90 -6.90 -11.48
CA LYS A 254 -15.89 -6.92 -10.38
C LYS A 254 -17.19 -6.30 -10.87
N LYS A 255 -18.19 -7.09 -11.29
CA LYS A 255 -19.51 -6.53 -11.60
C LYS A 255 -20.23 -6.15 -10.30
N LEU A 256 -20.59 -4.87 -10.17
CA LEU A 256 -21.36 -4.37 -9.03
C LEU A 256 -22.86 -4.32 -9.36
N GLN A 257 -23.69 -4.73 -8.40
CA GLN A 257 -25.14 -4.53 -8.41
C GLN A 257 -25.51 -3.07 -8.08
N GLN A 258 -26.76 -2.68 -8.29
CA GLN A 258 -27.18 -1.28 -8.10
C GLN A 258 -26.99 -0.77 -6.66
N ASP A 259 -27.28 -1.59 -5.66
CA ASP A 259 -27.05 -1.27 -4.25
C ASP A 259 -25.55 -1.18 -3.92
N GLU A 260 -24.73 -2.07 -4.50
CA GLU A 260 -23.28 -2.05 -4.36
C GLU A 260 -22.65 -0.81 -5.03
N ILE A 261 -23.17 -0.39 -6.18
CA ILE A 261 -22.76 0.86 -6.86
C ILE A 261 -23.01 2.06 -5.95
N GLN A 262 -24.20 2.16 -5.34
CA GLN A 262 -24.52 3.25 -4.41
C GLN A 262 -23.60 3.26 -3.20
N LEU A 263 -23.31 2.08 -2.63
CA LEU A 263 -22.42 1.94 -1.50
C LEU A 263 -20.98 2.36 -1.84
N VAL A 264 -20.46 1.92 -2.99
CA VAL A 264 -19.14 2.31 -3.48
C VAL A 264 -19.07 3.82 -3.75
N GLN A 265 -20.12 4.42 -4.32
CA GLN A 265 -20.19 5.87 -4.50
C GLN A 265 -20.18 6.62 -3.15
N GLN A 266 -20.88 6.11 -2.13
CA GLN A 266 -20.84 6.69 -0.79
C GLN A 266 -19.46 6.60 -0.14
N LEU A 267 -18.77 5.46 -0.29
CA LEU A 267 -17.38 5.29 0.18
C LEU A 267 -16.44 6.30 -0.52
N ASN A 268 -16.56 6.46 -1.83
CA ASN A 268 -15.80 7.43 -2.60
C ASN A 268 -16.08 8.86 -2.15
N ALA A 269 -17.35 9.23 -1.97
CA ALA A 269 -17.76 10.58 -1.60
C ALA A 269 -17.25 10.97 -0.21
N ARG A 270 -17.32 10.06 0.77
CA ARG A 270 -16.91 10.31 2.16
C ARG A 270 -15.39 10.33 2.32
N SER A 271 -14.68 9.48 1.58
CA SER A 271 -13.23 9.29 1.76
C SER A 271 -12.37 10.05 0.74
N GLY A 272 -12.95 10.49 -0.38
CA GLY A 272 -12.23 11.07 -1.51
C GLY A 272 -11.24 10.11 -2.22
N ASN A 273 -11.27 8.82 -1.88
CA ASN A 273 -10.39 7.78 -2.42
C ASN A 273 -11.22 6.74 -3.17
N PRO A 274 -10.63 6.01 -4.14
CA PRO A 274 -11.32 4.95 -4.83
C PRO A 274 -11.54 3.72 -3.95
N VAL A 275 -12.55 2.91 -4.31
CA VAL A 275 -12.71 1.53 -3.84
C VAL A 275 -12.05 0.60 -4.85
N MET A 276 -11.30 -0.39 -4.38
CA MET A 276 -10.58 -1.34 -5.22
C MET A 276 -10.94 -2.78 -4.88
N PHE A 277 -10.93 -3.64 -5.90
CA PHE A 277 -11.12 -5.08 -5.80
C PHE A 277 -9.95 -5.76 -6.50
N ILE A 278 -9.12 -6.44 -5.73
CA ILE A 278 -7.97 -7.20 -6.24
C ILE A 278 -8.43 -8.62 -6.51
N HIS A 279 -8.34 -9.00 -7.78
CA HIS A 279 -8.74 -10.31 -8.26
C HIS A 279 -7.68 -11.37 -7.98
N ARG A 280 -8.07 -12.64 -8.07
CA ARG A 280 -7.10 -13.74 -8.21
C ARG A 280 -6.31 -13.57 -9.51
N PRO A 281 -5.04 -14.00 -9.56
CA PRO A 281 -4.26 -13.98 -10.78
C PRO A 281 -4.88 -14.86 -11.88
N VAL A 282 -4.75 -14.41 -13.12
CA VAL A 282 -5.22 -15.14 -14.31
C VAL A 282 -4.14 -15.17 -15.38
N ASN A 283 -4.14 -16.21 -16.20
CA ASN A 283 -3.27 -16.31 -17.36
C ASN A 283 -3.87 -15.51 -18.53
N MET A 284 -3.16 -14.48 -18.97
CA MET A 284 -3.55 -13.65 -20.12
C MET A 284 -2.74 -14.04 -21.37
N PRO A 285 -3.36 -14.11 -22.56
CA PRO A 285 -2.65 -14.44 -23.78
C PRO A 285 -1.79 -13.27 -24.27
N TYR A 286 -0.51 -13.54 -24.54
CA TYR A 286 0.47 -12.62 -25.12
C TYR A 286 1.25 -13.31 -26.24
N SER A 287 0.91 -13.00 -27.49
CA SER A 287 1.54 -13.54 -28.71
C SER A 287 1.74 -15.06 -28.71
N ASN A 288 2.84 -15.55 -28.15
CA ASN A 288 3.26 -16.95 -28.11
C ASN A 288 3.25 -17.59 -26.71
N ARG A 289 2.86 -16.86 -25.66
CA ARG A 289 2.79 -17.38 -24.28
C ARG A 289 1.58 -16.85 -23.52
N ALA A 290 1.25 -17.52 -22.42
CA ALA A 290 0.36 -16.97 -21.41
C ALA A 290 1.20 -16.34 -20.29
N GLU A 291 0.81 -15.15 -19.84
CA GLU A 291 1.46 -14.47 -18.73
C GLU A 291 0.50 -14.36 -17.54
N PRO A 292 0.89 -14.77 -16.32
CA PRO A 292 0.08 -14.54 -15.13
C PRO A 292 0.03 -13.05 -14.79
N LEU A 293 -1.18 -12.52 -14.66
CA LEU A 293 -1.44 -11.14 -14.25
C LEU A 293 -2.50 -11.09 -13.16
N GLN A 294 -2.29 -10.21 -12.18
CA GLN A 294 -3.26 -9.95 -11.13
C GLN A 294 -3.93 -8.60 -11.37
N PHE A 295 -5.24 -8.64 -11.65
CA PHE A 295 -6.01 -7.46 -12.01
C PHE A 295 -6.61 -6.78 -10.78
N VAL A 296 -6.72 -5.46 -10.86
CA VAL A 296 -7.40 -4.62 -9.88
C VAL A 296 -8.54 -3.88 -10.56
N SER A 297 -9.78 -4.11 -10.11
CA SER A 297 -10.93 -3.28 -10.47
C SER A 297 -11.05 -2.11 -9.49
N THR A 298 -10.84 -0.89 -9.98
CA THR A 298 -10.94 0.38 -9.27
C THR A 298 -12.23 1.11 -9.64
N TYR A 299 -12.94 1.58 -8.63
CA TYR A 299 -14.14 2.40 -8.75
C TYR A 299 -13.93 3.76 -8.12
N ALA A 300 -14.16 4.82 -8.88
CA ALA A 300 -13.90 6.18 -8.44
C ALA A 300 -14.97 7.16 -8.93
N THR A 301 -15.12 8.26 -8.21
CA THR A 301 -15.87 9.42 -8.68
C THR A 301 -14.89 10.46 -9.24
N LEU A 302 -15.08 10.83 -10.49
CA LEU A 302 -14.36 11.93 -11.13
C LEU A 302 -15.18 13.21 -11.07
N ARG A 303 -14.52 14.32 -10.75
CA ARG A 303 -15.12 15.66 -10.57
C ARG A 303 -15.31 16.40 -11.91
N ALA A 304 -15.86 15.71 -12.91
CA ALA A 304 -16.18 16.27 -14.23
C ALA A 304 -17.25 15.44 -14.95
N PRO A 305 -17.95 16.02 -15.96
CA PRO A 305 -18.89 15.28 -16.80
C PRO A 305 -18.24 14.11 -17.55
N ALA A 306 -19.02 13.07 -17.85
CA ALA A 306 -18.53 11.85 -18.51
C ALA A 306 -17.81 12.13 -19.85
N ALA A 307 -18.34 13.04 -20.67
CA ALA A 307 -17.72 13.42 -21.94
C ALA A 307 -16.31 14.00 -21.74
N ARG A 308 -16.15 14.92 -20.78
CA ARG A 308 -14.87 15.53 -20.43
C ARG A 308 -13.90 14.53 -19.80
N SER A 309 -14.39 13.69 -18.88
CA SER A 309 -13.58 12.63 -18.27
C SER A 309 -13.04 11.67 -19.32
N THR A 310 -13.90 11.25 -20.27
CA THR A 310 -13.53 10.37 -21.39
C THR A 310 -12.50 11.04 -22.31
N GLN A 311 -12.70 12.30 -22.67
CA GLN A 311 -11.76 13.06 -23.51
C GLN A 311 -10.38 13.18 -22.85
N VAL A 312 -10.35 13.51 -21.56
CA VAL A 312 -9.09 13.76 -20.84
C VAL A 312 -8.35 12.44 -20.56
N LEU A 313 -9.02 11.45 -20.01
CA LEU A 313 -8.37 10.20 -19.59
C LEU A 313 -8.23 9.18 -20.72
N GLY A 314 -9.01 9.32 -21.81
CA GLY A 314 -8.89 8.54 -23.03
C GLY A 314 -7.72 8.96 -23.93
N SER A 315 -7.08 10.10 -23.66
CA SER A 315 -5.95 10.60 -24.44
C SER A 315 -4.66 10.64 -23.60
N PRO A 316 -3.67 9.78 -23.90
CA PRO A 316 -2.39 9.75 -23.19
C PRO A 316 -1.60 11.06 -23.29
N ALA A 317 -1.91 11.92 -24.28
CA ALA A 317 -1.30 13.25 -24.40
C ALA A 317 -1.42 14.07 -23.10
N ASN A 318 -2.53 13.90 -22.38
CA ASN A 318 -2.79 14.64 -21.15
C ASN A 318 -1.90 14.20 -19.98
N PHE A 319 -1.29 13.01 -20.04
CA PHE A 319 -0.49 12.47 -18.94
C PHE A 319 0.74 13.33 -18.63
N LYS A 320 1.32 14.01 -19.62
CA LYS A 320 2.42 14.97 -19.40
C LYS A 320 2.01 16.11 -18.47
N ASN A 321 0.75 16.55 -18.55
CA ASN A 321 0.23 17.65 -17.73
C ASN A 321 -0.36 17.15 -16.39
N MET A 322 -0.68 15.86 -16.31
CA MET A 322 -1.20 15.23 -15.08
C MET A 322 -0.08 14.75 -14.14
N PHE A 323 1.03 14.25 -14.69
CA PHE A 323 2.10 13.61 -13.94
C PHE A 323 3.43 14.30 -14.24
N SER A 324 4.07 14.87 -13.21
CA SER A 324 5.34 15.59 -13.36
C SER A 324 6.50 14.69 -13.80
N GLN A 325 6.39 13.38 -13.56
CA GLN A 325 7.39 12.38 -13.96
C GLN A 325 7.29 12.04 -15.45
N VAL A 326 6.17 12.37 -16.11
CA VAL A 326 6.01 12.14 -17.56
C VAL A 326 6.71 13.26 -18.31
N SER A 327 7.89 12.95 -18.84
CA SER A 327 8.72 13.92 -19.56
C SER A 327 8.33 14.08 -21.03
N LYS A 328 7.83 13.01 -21.67
CA LYS A 328 7.45 12.99 -23.09
C LYS A 328 6.29 12.02 -23.32
N VAL A 329 5.39 12.39 -24.23
CA VAL A 329 4.37 11.51 -24.81
C VAL A 329 4.42 11.67 -26.31
N GLU A 330 4.55 10.58 -27.04
CA GLU A 330 4.50 10.53 -28.50
C GLU A 330 3.31 9.69 -28.92
N LEU A 331 2.45 10.23 -29.78
CA LEU A 331 1.25 9.55 -30.26
C LEU A 331 1.39 9.20 -31.74
N LYS A 332 0.99 7.99 -32.09
CA LYS A 332 0.88 7.51 -33.47
C LYS A 332 -0.53 6.94 -33.68
N PRO A 333 -1.43 7.70 -34.34
CA PRO A 333 -2.73 7.18 -34.73
C PRO A 333 -2.55 6.01 -35.72
N LEU A 334 -3.25 4.90 -35.47
CA LEU A 334 -3.32 3.75 -36.38
C LEU A 334 -4.69 3.63 -37.09
N GLY A 335 -5.61 4.54 -36.76
CA GLY A 335 -6.96 4.61 -37.31
C GLY A 335 -7.83 5.57 -36.49
N LYS A 336 -9.14 5.60 -36.75
CA LYS A 336 -10.08 6.50 -36.05
C LYS A 336 -10.24 6.17 -34.55
N GLN A 337 -10.06 4.91 -34.17
CA GLN A 337 -10.31 4.42 -32.81
C GLN A 337 -9.06 3.83 -32.13
N VAL A 338 -7.94 3.75 -32.84
CA VAL A 338 -6.72 3.09 -32.34
C VAL A 338 -5.55 4.05 -32.37
N THR A 339 -4.88 4.21 -31.24
CA THR A 339 -3.73 5.09 -31.07
C THR A 339 -2.63 4.36 -30.32
N GLU A 340 -1.41 4.39 -30.83
CA GLU A 340 -0.22 4.01 -30.06
C GLU A 340 0.35 5.22 -29.34
N ALA A 341 0.77 5.02 -28.10
CA ALA A 341 1.41 6.03 -27.29
C ALA A 341 2.73 5.50 -26.72
N ALA A 342 3.82 6.22 -26.94
CA ALA A 342 5.08 6.02 -26.26
C ALA A 342 5.24 7.09 -25.16
N VAL A 343 5.22 6.66 -23.91
CA VAL A 343 5.29 7.52 -22.72
C VAL A 343 6.66 7.37 -22.09
N THR A 344 7.43 8.46 -22.02
CA THR A 344 8.74 8.48 -21.34
C THR A 344 8.61 9.08 -19.95
N VAL A 345 8.84 8.24 -18.95
CA VAL A 345 8.80 8.59 -17.53
C VAL A 345 10.23 8.78 -17.01
N LYS A 346 10.44 9.79 -16.16
CA LYS A 346 11.70 10.03 -15.46
C LYS A 346 11.41 10.26 -13.98
N VAL A 347 11.90 9.38 -13.13
CA VAL A 347 11.79 9.50 -11.67
C VAL A 347 13.15 9.86 -11.09
N GLY A 348 13.25 10.97 -10.37
CA GLY A 348 14.47 11.35 -9.64
C GLY A 348 14.43 10.93 -8.18
N LEU A 349 15.28 9.99 -7.76
CA LEU A 349 15.48 9.55 -6.37
C LEU A 349 16.77 10.16 -5.80
N GLY A 350 16.73 11.46 -5.49
CA GLY A 350 17.92 12.18 -5.03
C GLY A 350 18.98 12.26 -6.12
N VAL A 351 20.06 11.47 -5.98
CA VAL A 351 21.18 11.43 -6.95
C VAL A 351 20.98 10.46 -8.12
N ILE A 352 19.91 9.65 -8.10
CA ILE A 352 19.63 8.65 -9.13
C ILE A 352 18.43 9.09 -9.96
N ALA A 353 18.54 9.08 -11.29
CA ALA A 353 17.40 9.21 -12.19
C ALA A 353 17.07 7.85 -12.81
N ILE A 354 15.82 7.42 -12.70
CA ILE A 354 15.31 6.18 -13.29
C ILE A 354 14.42 6.56 -14.48
N PRO A 355 14.97 6.59 -15.71
CA PRO A 355 14.16 6.73 -16.91
C PRO A 355 13.54 5.38 -17.26
N PHE A 356 12.29 5.40 -17.71
CA PHE A 356 11.67 4.25 -18.33
C PHE A 356 10.61 4.64 -19.35
N LYS A 357 10.31 3.71 -20.26
CA LYS A 357 9.35 3.87 -21.34
C LYS A 357 8.19 2.93 -21.15
N ILE A 358 6.98 3.45 -21.33
CA ILE A 358 5.76 2.66 -21.41
C ILE A 358 5.20 2.84 -22.82
N ASN A 359 5.10 1.76 -23.59
CA ASN A 359 4.43 1.79 -24.89
C ASN A 359 3.09 1.09 -24.76
N LEU A 360 2.02 1.81 -25.09
CA LEU A 360 0.65 1.34 -24.97
C LEU A 360 -0.09 1.55 -26.29
N ARG A 361 -0.93 0.59 -26.65
CA ARG A 361 -1.94 0.74 -27.69
C ARG A 361 -3.30 0.91 -27.05
N TYR A 362 -3.97 2.00 -27.39
CA TYR A 362 -5.30 2.38 -26.92
C TYR A 362 -6.34 2.09 -27.99
N TYR A 363 -7.50 1.62 -27.55
CA TYR A 363 -8.68 1.31 -28.34
C TYR A 363 -9.85 2.08 -27.73
N ASN A 364 -10.28 3.13 -28.43
CA ASN A 364 -11.48 3.89 -28.09
C ASN A 364 -12.70 3.11 -28.56
N GLU A 365 -13.42 2.52 -27.60
CA GLU A 365 -14.57 1.69 -27.84
C GLU A 365 -15.88 2.49 -27.69
N PRO A 366 -17.00 2.03 -28.28
CA PRO A 366 -18.31 2.61 -28.04
C PRO A 366 -18.68 2.66 -26.55
N GLN A 367 -19.71 3.45 -26.22
CA GLN A 367 -20.26 3.56 -24.86
C GLN A 367 -19.27 4.15 -23.83
N ASN A 368 -18.39 5.07 -24.24
CA ASN A 368 -17.37 5.68 -23.37
C ASN A 368 -16.48 4.63 -22.69
N ARG A 369 -16.00 3.69 -23.50
CA ARG A 369 -15.05 2.66 -23.10
C ARG A 369 -13.69 2.92 -23.71
N LEU A 370 -12.67 2.60 -22.95
CA LEU A 370 -11.29 2.63 -23.39
C LEU A 370 -10.65 1.31 -23.00
N TYR A 371 -10.09 0.58 -23.96
CA TYR A 371 -9.20 -0.54 -23.67
C TYR A 371 -7.76 -0.15 -24.02
N TYR A 372 -6.80 -0.60 -23.23
CA TYR A 372 -5.38 -0.40 -23.51
C TYR A 372 -4.57 -1.63 -23.19
N GLN A 373 -3.49 -1.82 -23.94
CA GLN A 373 -2.52 -2.89 -23.69
C GLN A 373 -1.11 -2.46 -24.05
N ALA A 374 -0.13 -3.04 -23.37
CA ALA A 374 1.28 -2.90 -23.70
C ALA A 374 1.54 -3.44 -25.11
N ASN A 375 2.34 -2.69 -25.86
CA ASN A 375 2.90 -3.11 -27.15
C ASN A 375 4.43 -2.93 -27.18
N GLY A 376 5.06 -2.76 -26.00
CA GLY A 376 6.50 -2.68 -25.82
C GLY A 376 6.90 -1.78 -24.64
N GLY A 377 8.17 -1.39 -24.59
CA GLY A 377 8.73 -0.62 -23.49
C GLY A 377 9.12 -1.50 -22.29
N ASP A 378 9.30 -0.87 -21.14
CA ASP A 378 9.88 -1.50 -19.94
C ASP A 378 8.82 -2.18 -19.05
N ILE A 379 7.55 -1.79 -19.22
CA ILE A 379 6.38 -2.49 -18.66
C ILE A 379 5.81 -3.38 -19.78
N GLU A 380 6.39 -4.57 -19.95
CA GLU A 380 6.09 -5.49 -21.06
C GLU A 380 4.65 -6.00 -21.03
N TYR A 381 4.09 -6.18 -19.84
CA TYR A 381 2.74 -6.71 -19.67
C TYR A 381 1.89 -5.70 -18.94
N MET A 382 1.06 -4.99 -19.69
CA MET A 382 0.04 -4.12 -19.13
C MET A 382 -1.22 -4.32 -19.94
N GLN A 383 -2.36 -4.44 -19.28
CA GLN A 383 -3.67 -4.42 -19.90
C GLN A 383 -4.64 -3.71 -18.98
N GLY A 384 -5.61 -3.04 -19.56
CA GLY A 384 -6.70 -2.50 -18.78
C GLY A 384 -7.83 -1.96 -19.61
N GLN A 385 -8.92 -1.68 -18.91
CA GLN A 385 -10.13 -1.10 -19.47
C GLN A 385 -10.64 -0.02 -18.54
N MET A 386 -11.17 1.07 -19.09
CA MET A 386 -11.91 2.09 -18.39
C MET A 386 -13.31 2.23 -18.98
N GLN A 387 -14.30 2.45 -18.12
CA GLN A 387 -15.67 2.76 -18.45
C GLN A 387 -16.08 4.04 -17.71
N PHE A 388 -16.58 5.01 -18.46
CA PHE A 388 -17.05 6.29 -17.91
C PHE A 388 -18.58 6.33 -17.93
N SER A 389 -19.19 6.32 -16.75
CA SER A 389 -20.66 6.40 -16.61
C SER A 389 -21.04 7.76 -16.02
N PRO A 390 -22.06 8.45 -16.55
CA PRO A 390 -22.50 9.73 -16.00
C PRO A 390 -23.07 9.54 -14.58
N LEU A 391 -22.80 10.52 -13.71
CA LEU A 391 -23.46 10.69 -12.41
C LEU A 391 -24.23 12.01 -12.38
N ALA A 392 -25.11 12.14 -11.39
CA ALA A 392 -25.71 13.43 -11.05
C ALA A 392 -24.63 14.49 -10.77
N ASN A 393 -25.00 15.78 -10.84
CA ASN A 393 -24.12 16.92 -10.54
C ASN A 393 -22.88 17.01 -11.43
N GLN A 394 -22.99 16.64 -12.71
CA GLN A 394 -21.88 16.74 -13.68
C GLN A 394 -20.62 15.98 -13.22
N GLN A 395 -20.80 14.82 -12.58
CA GLN A 395 -19.71 13.93 -12.18
C GLN A 395 -19.68 12.67 -13.06
N THR A 396 -18.61 11.90 -12.94
CA THR A 396 -18.45 10.61 -13.65
C THR A 396 -18.16 9.51 -12.64
N PHE A 397 -18.85 8.38 -12.78
CA PHE A 397 -18.46 7.13 -12.16
C PHE A 397 -17.50 6.41 -13.10
N LEU A 398 -16.24 6.33 -12.68
CA LEU A 398 -15.21 5.58 -13.37
C LEU A 398 -15.17 4.15 -12.82
N SER A 399 -15.24 3.20 -13.73
CA SER A 399 -14.83 1.81 -13.48
C SER A 399 -13.58 1.54 -14.31
N MET A 400 -12.50 1.12 -13.66
CA MET A 400 -11.21 0.85 -14.29
C MET A 400 -10.71 -0.51 -13.83
N THR A 401 -10.37 -1.40 -14.76
CA THR A 401 -9.70 -2.65 -14.43
C THR A 401 -8.33 -2.64 -15.08
N SER A 402 -7.27 -2.90 -14.31
CA SER A 402 -5.90 -2.82 -14.80
C SER A 402 -5.01 -3.89 -14.17
N ALA A 403 -4.00 -4.32 -14.91
CA ALA A 403 -2.85 -5.05 -14.41
C ALA A 403 -1.59 -4.59 -15.12
N GLY A 404 -0.45 -4.66 -14.45
CA GLY A 404 0.85 -4.26 -14.97
C GLY A 404 1.98 -5.04 -14.31
N LYS A 405 2.93 -5.53 -15.11
CA LYS A 405 4.11 -6.26 -14.64
C LYS A 405 5.36 -5.77 -15.35
N ILE A 406 6.44 -5.63 -14.58
CA ILE A 406 7.76 -5.24 -15.09
C ILE A 406 8.30 -6.36 -15.98
N GLY A 407 8.77 -5.98 -17.17
CA GLY A 407 9.31 -6.90 -18.17
C GLY A 407 10.66 -7.50 -17.82
N ASP A 408 11.03 -8.62 -18.46
CA ASP A 408 12.37 -9.22 -18.31
C ASP A 408 13.46 -8.38 -18.95
N ASN A 409 13.11 -7.50 -19.89
CA ASN A 409 14.03 -6.58 -20.56
C ASN A 409 14.05 -5.17 -19.97
N ALA A 410 13.34 -4.93 -18.85
CA ALA A 410 13.32 -3.62 -18.20
C ALA A 410 14.75 -3.15 -17.81
N PRO A 411 15.03 -1.83 -17.78
CA PRO A 411 16.30 -1.28 -17.30
C PRO A 411 16.65 -1.81 -15.91
N PHE A 412 17.95 -1.95 -15.62
CA PHE A 412 18.46 -2.52 -14.36
C PHE A 412 17.79 -1.95 -13.11
N LEU A 413 17.63 -0.62 -13.05
CA LEU A 413 17.00 0.05 -11.91
C LEU A 413 15.50 -0.26 -11.76
N LEU A 414 14.78 -0.53 -12.86
CA LEU A 414 13.40 -1.00 -12.79
C LEU A 414 13.31 -2.47 -12.38
N LYS A 415 14.27 -3.32 -12.78
CA LYS A 415 14.32 -4.72 -12.36
C LYS A 415 14.43 -4.88 -10.84
N ILE A 416 14.96 -3.88 -10.13
CA ILE A 416 14.95 -3.84 -8.67
C ILE A 416 13.53 -4.01 -8.12
N GLY A 417 12.53 -3.41 -8.77
CA GLY A 417 11.12 -3.56 -8.41
C GLY A 417 10.66 -5.01 -8.38
N LYS A 418 11.25 -5.91 -9.19
CA LYS A 418 10.94 -7.36 -9.18
C LYS A 418 11.37 -8.07 -7.91
N SER A 419 12.31 -7.50 -7.16
CA SER A 419 12.76 -8.06 -5.86
C SER A 419 11.74 -7.81 -4.75
N LEU A 420 10.76 -6.93 -4.98
CA LEU A 420 9.68 -6.68 -4.04
C LEU A 420 8.65 -7.83 -4.13
N PRO A 421 8.16 -8.35 -3.00
CA PRO A 421 7.05 -9.31 -3.02
C PRO A 421 5.82 -8.71 -3.70
N TYR A 422 5.11 -9.54 -4.48
CA TYR A 422 3.93 -9.12 -5.24
C TYR A 422 4.20 -7.89 -6.14
N SER A 423 5.37 -7.84 -6.76
CA SER A 423 5.82 -6.76 -7.65
C SER A 423 5.01 -6.60 -8.94
N ASP A 424 4.15 -7.57 -9.26
CA ASP A 424 3.15 -7.57 -10.32
C ASP A 424 1.77 -7.04 -9.86
N LEU A 425 1.54 -6.93 -8.55
CA LEU A 425 0.29 -6.45 -7.95
C LEU A 425 0.42 -5.05 -7.36
N LEU A 426 1.40 -4.85 -6.47
CA LEU A 426 1.50 -3.63 -5.64
C LEU A 426 1.65 -2.34 -6.46
N PRO A 427 2.38 -2.30 -7.59
CA PRO A 427 2.40 -1.10 -8.42
C PRO A 427 1.03 -0.73 -8.98
N THR A 428 0.19 -1.71 -9.31
CA THR A 428 -1.17 -1.48 -9.83
C THR A 428 -2.08 -0.96 -8.70
N VAL A 429 -2.03 -1.59 -7.53
CA VAL A 429 -2.81 -1.19 -6.34
C VAL A 429 -2.42 0.20 -5.87
N GLY A 430 -1.12 0.50 -5.76
CA GLY A 430 -0.63 1.81 -5.34
C GLY A 430 -0.80 2.88 -6.42
N GLY A 431 -0.71 2.51 -7.70
CA GLY A 431 -0.85 3.44 -8.82
C GLY A 431 -2.28 3.92 -9.05
N ALA A 432 -3.29 3.09 -8.79
CA ALA A 432 -4.69 3.46 -9.02
C ALA A 432 -5.15 4.68 -8.20
N PRO A 433 -4.97 4.76 -6.85
CA PRO A 433 -5.30 5.96 -6.08
C PRO A 433 -4.55 7.22 -6.56
N VAL A 434 -3.27 7.08 -6.94
CA VAL A 434 -2.46 8.18 -7.48
C VAL A 434 -3.06 8.68 -8.81
N PHE A 435 -3.41 7.77 -9.71
CA PHE A 435 -4.04 8.10 -10.99
C PHE A 435 -5.36 8.85 -10.78
N ILE A 436 -6.23 8.36 -9.89
CA ILE A 436 -7.50 9.00 -9.56
C ILE A 436 -7.31 10.39 -8.93
N TYR A 437 -6.36 10.52 -8.01
CA TYR A 437 -6.01 11.79 -7.38
C TYR A 437 -5.58 12.82 -8.42
N LYS A 438 -4.64 12.46 -9.30
CA LYS A 438 -4.13 13.34 -10.38
C LYS A 438 -5.18 13.65 -11.44
N ALA A 439 -6.01 12.68 -11.80
CA ALA A 439 -7.14 12.91 -12.69
C ALA A 439 -8.09 13.97 -12.13
N ASN A 440 -8.48 13.86 -10.86
CA ASN A 440 -9.35 14.84 -10.21
C ASN A 440 -8.70 16.21 -10.05
N GLU A 441 -7.40 16.27 -9.72
CA GLU A 441 -6.64 17.51 -9.65
C GLU A 441 -6.66 18.25 -10.99
N TYR A 442 -6.37 17.53 -12.09
CA TYR A 442 -6.33 18.09 -13.44
C TYR A 442 -7.72 18.49 -13.95
N LEU A 443 -8.72 17.61 -13.76
CA LEU A 443 -10.10 17.87 -14.19
C LEU A 443 -10.70 19.10 -13.51
N SER A 444 -10.37 19.34 -12.24
CA SER A 444 -10.88 20.48 -11.46
C SER A 444 -10.21 21.81 -11.84
N LYS A 445 -8.91 21.82 -12.13
CA LYS A 445 -8.15 23.06 -12.46
C LYS A 445 -8.65 23.75 -13.74
N ASN A 446 -9.10 22.97 -14.73
CA ASN A 446 -9.51 23.48 -16.04
C ASN A 446 -11.04 23.72 -16.15
N GLN A 447 -11.78 23.77 -15.03
CA GLN A 447 -13.20 24.17 -15.03
C GLN A 447 -13.38 25.68 -14.84
N SER A 448 -12.31 26.39 -14.45
CA SER A 448 -12.32 27.82 -14.14
C SER A 448 -11.76 28.72 -15.25
N SER A 449 -11.66 28.19 -16.48
CA SER A 449 -11.08 28.87 -17.65
C SER A 449 -12.09 28.96 -18.78
#